data_AF-A0A0E3JNZ7-F1
#
_entry.id   AF-A0A0E3JNZ7-F1
#
_cell.length_a   1.000
_cell.length_b   1.000
_cell.length_c   1.000
_cell.angle_alpha   90.00
_cell.angle_beta   90.00
_cell.angle_gamma   90.00
#
_symmetry.space_group_name_H-M   'P 1'
#
loop_
_entity.id
_entity.type
_entity.pdbx_description
1 polymer ?
#
loop_
_entity_poly.entity_id
_entity_poly.type
_entity_poly.pdbx_seq_one_letter_code
_entity_poly.pdbx_strand_id
1 'polypeptide(L)' 'MKDRELAEYLDTNHSNLPFEYYEKKYLKQGYNGNLLYKKILEASNRTNKKVNKELGIA' A
#
# COMPACT_ATOMS: atom_id res chain seq x y z
N MET A 1 7.09 -4.78 -24.39
CA MET A 1 5.63 -4.51 -24.35
C MET A 1 4.96 -5.25 -23.20
N LYS A 2 5.20 -6.56 -23.01
CA LYS A 2 4.65 -7.33 -21.88
C LYS A 2 4.87 -6.71 -20.49
N ASP A 3 6.06 -6.19 -20.21
CA ASP A 3 6.36 -5.55 -18.92
C ASP A 3 5.58 -4.24 -18.71
N ARG A 4 5.26 -3.55 -19.81
CA ARG A 4 4.48 -2.32 -19.79
C ARG A 4 3.01 -2.60 -19.50
N GLU A 5 2.43 -3.61 -20.15
CA GLU A 5 1.06 -4.06 -19.88
C GLU A 5 0.89 -4.52 -18.43
N LEU A 6 1.89 -5.26 -17.90
CA LEU A 6 1.91 -5.67 -16.51
C LEU A 6 2.01 -4.46 -15.56
N ALA A 7 2.87 -3.48 -15.86
CA ALA A 7 2.98 -2.26 -15.06
C ALA A 7 1.64 -1.49 -15.01
N GLU A 8 1.00 -1.28 -16.16
CA GLU A 8 -0.30 -0.59 -16.26
C GLU A 8 -1.40 -1.34 -15.48
N TYR A 9 -1.39 -2.68 -15.55
CA TYR A 9 -2.28 -3.51 -14.74
C TYR A 9 -2.02 -3.34 -13.24
N LEU A 10 -0.77 -3.36 -12.79
CA LEU A 10 -0.41 -3.22 -11.39
C LEU A 10 -0.78 -1.85 -10.83
N ASP A 11 -0.53 -0.78 -11.59
CA ASP A 11 -0.89 0.59 -11.19
C ASP A 11 -2.41 0.75 -11.01
N THR A 12 -3.20 0.10 -11.88
CA THR A 12 -4.66 0.18 -11.82
C THR A 12 -5.24 -0.67 -10.68
N ASN A 13 -4.74 -1.90 -10.49
CA ASN A 13 -5.35 -2.89 -9.61
C ASN A 13 -4.73 -2.95 -8.21
N HIS A 14 -3.53 -2.41 -8.02
CA HIS A 14 -2.82 -2.39 -6.75
C HIS A 14 -2.47 -0.97 -6.28
N SER A 15 -3.30 0.00 -6.68
CA SER A 15 -3.19 1.38 -6.19
C SER A 15 -3.40 1.48 -4.68
N ASN A 16 -2.81 2.50 -4.08
CA ASN A 16 -3.02 2.82 -2.68
C ASN A 16 -4.48 3.18 -2.42
N LEU A 17 -5.00 2.71 -1.28
CA LEU A 17 -6.36 3.07 -0.85
C LEU A 17 -6.41 4.54 -0.37
N PRO A 18 -7.61 5.15 -0.27
CA PRO A 18 -7.76 6.50 0.25
C PRO A 18 -7.21 6.64 1.67
N PHE A 19 -6.82 7.86 2.05
CA PHE A 19 -6.26 8.15 3.37
C PHE A 19 -7.19 7.70 4.50
N GLU A 20 -8.49 7.94 4.37
CA GLU A 20 -9.54 7.62 5.34
C GLU A 20 -9.64 6.11 5.63
N TYR A 21 -9.27 5.27 4.66
CA TYR A 21 -9.19 3.83 4.87
C TYR A 21 -8.11 3.49 5.89
N TYR A 22 -6.90 4.03 5.71
CA TYR A 22 -5.77 3.79 6.59
C TYR A 22 -5.96 4.48 7.94
N GLU A 23 -6.55 5.67 7.96
CA GLU A 23 -6.92 6.36 9.19
C GLU A 23 -7.82 5.48 10.06
N LYS A 24 -8.95 5.00 9.54
CA LYS A 24 -9.87 4.11 10.25
C LYS A 24 -9.19 2.81 10.71
N LYS A 25 -8.36 2.23 9.85
CA LYS A 25 -7.63 0.99 10.15
C LYS A 25 -6.67 1.16 11.33
N TYR A 26 -5.86 2.21 11.32
CA TYR A 26 -4.82 2.40 12.32
C TYR A 26 -5.34 3.05 13.61
N LEU A 27 -6.42 3.86 13.54
CA LEU A 27 -7.16 4.28 14.73
C LEU A 27 -7.66 3.07 15.53
N LYS A 28 -8.23 2.07 14.86
CA LYS A 28 -8.67 0.80 15.51
C LYS A 28 -7.52 0.00 16.14
N GLN A 29 -6.29 0.24 15.69
CA GLN A 29 -5.08 -0.38 16.25
C GLN A 29 -4.46 0.44 17.39
N GLY A 30 -5.09 1.55 17.79
CA GLY A 30 -4.62 2.41 18.88
C GLY A 30 -3.64 3.51 18.48
N TYR A 31 -3.31 3.65 17.19
CA TYR A 31 -2.52 4.78 16.72
C TYR A 31 -3.35 6.07 16.74
N ASN A 32 -2.76 7.17 17.18
CA ASN A 32 -3.42 8.48 17.24
C ASN A 32 -2.43 9.62 16.93
N GLY A 33 -2.97 10.81 16.67
CA GLY A 33 -2.20 12.03 16.43
C GLY A 33 -1.05 11.87 15.43
N ASN A 34 0.13 12.35 15.79
CA ASN A 34 1.32 12.26 14.93
C ASN A 34 1.77 10.82 14.64
N LEU A 35 1.52 9.87 15.54
CA LEU A 35 1.89 8.47 15.33
C LEU A 35 1.02 7.83 14.25
N LEU A 36 -0.27 8.20 14.20
CA LEU A 36 -1.18 7.76 13.14
C LEU A 36 -0.70 8.24 11.77
N TYR A 37 -0.40 9.54 11.64
CA TYR A 37 0.08 10.09 10.38
C TYR A 37 1.37 9.43 9.90
N LYS A 38 2.37 9.28 10.80
CA LYS A 38 3.62 8.57 10.50
C LYS A 38 3.36 7.12 10.10
N LYS A 39 2.41 6.44 10.75
CA LYS A 39 2.09 5.05 10.44
C LYS A 39 1.48 4.88 9.05
N ILE A 40 0.60 5.80 8.66
CA ILE A 40 0.00 5.82 7.32
C ILE A 40 1.09 6.03 6.27
N LEU A 41 1.94 7.04 6.44
CA LEU A 41 3.06 7.30 5.51
C LEU A 41 4.01 6.10 5.39
N GLU A 42 4.36 5.48 6.51
CA GLU A 42 5.20 4.28 6.51
C GLU A 42 4.53 3.15 5.73
N ALA A 43 3.23 2.92 5.95
CA ALA A 43 2.51 1.85 5.28
C ALA A 43 2.34 2.09 3.77
N SER A 44 2.05 3.31 3.35
CA SER A 44 1.83 3.68 1.95
C SER A 44 3.11 3.67 1.10
N ASN A 45 4.28 3.71 1.74
CA ASN A 45 5.59 3.65 1.06
C ASN A 45 6.22 2.25 1.10
N ARG A 46 5.59 1.27 1.77
CA ARG A 46 6.11 -0.09 1.83
C ARG A 46 5.75 -0.85 0.55
N THR A 47 6.68 -1.68 0.09
CA THR A 47 6.45 -2.58 -1.04
C THR A 47 5.35 -3.59 -0.75
N ASN A 48 4.54 -3.89 -1.76
CA ASN A 48 3.49 -4.87 -1.65
C ASN A 48 4.08 -6.29 -1.71
N LYS A 49 4.30 -6.88 -0.53
CA LYS A 49 4.91 -8.21 -0.40
C LYS A 49 4.14 -9.31 -1.14
N LYS A 50 2.80 -9.20 -1.23
CA LYS A 50 1.99 -10.20 -1.93
C LYS A 50 2.23 -10.16 -3.43
N VAL A 51 2.21 -8.95 -4.01
CA VAL A 51 2.52 -8.74 -5.43
C VAL A 51 3.96 -9.16 -5.74
N ASN A 52 4.93 -8.79 -4.90
CA ASN A 52 6.33 -9.20 -5.10
C ASN A 52 6.48 -10.73 -5.13
N LYS A 53 5.75 -11.45 -4.28
CA LYS A 53 5.76 -12.92 -4.26
C LYS A 53 5.13 -13.50 -5.53
N GLU A 54 4.00 -12.95 -5.98
CA GLU A 54 3.33 -13.36 -7.22
C GLU A 54 4.22 -13.14 -8.46
N LEU A 55 5.09 -12.12 -8.43
CA LEU A 55 6.05 -11.80 -9.49
C LEU A 55 7.41 -12.52 -9.34
N GLY A 56 7.63 -13.28 -8.26
CA GLY A 56 8.90 -13.98 -8.02
C GLY A 56 10.09 -13.06 -7.66
N ILE A 57 9.81 -11.86 -7.14
CA ILE A 57 10.83 -10.84 -6.81
C ILE A 57 11.39 -11.04 -5.39
N ALA A 58 10.60 -11.61 -4.46
CA ALA A 58 10.98 -11.85 -3.07
C ALA A 58 10.13 -12.94 -2.40
#